data_AF-A0A2E7W190-F1
#
_entry.id   AF-A0A2E7W190-F1
#
_cell.length_a   1.000
_cell.length_b   1.000
_cell.length_c   1.000
_cell.angle_alpha   90.00
_cell.angle_beta   90.00
_cell.angle_gamma   90.00
#
_symmetry.space_group_name_H-M   'P 1'
#
loop_
_entity.id
_entity.type
_entity.pdbx_description
1 polymer ?
#
loop_
_entity_poly.entity_id
_entity_poly.type
_entity_poly.pdbx_seq_one_letter_code
_entity_poly.pdbx_strand_id
1 'polypeptide(L)'
;MKRPDSYTFTIPGKPKVKGRPRFTKSGRTYTPKNTREREEHIKSLYKGPKFEGPVELHCLLTATETVVTITPFDAEKCPLRGDATNYLKAVEDALNGVAYEDDLQIYRIIGEKK
;
A
#
# COMPACT_ATOMS: atom_id res chain seq x y z
N MET A 1 -17.76 -20.27 -9.80
CA MET A 1 -17.13 -19.97 -8.50
C MET A 1 -17.39 -18.49 -8.21
N LYS A 2 -18.20 -18.14 -7.20
CA LYS A 2 -18.54 -16.73 -6.92
C LYS A 2 -17.26 -16.02 -6.48
N ARG A 3 -16.94 -14.87 -7.10
CA ARG A 3 -15.89 -13.98 -6.57
C ARG A 3 -16.33 -13.55 -5.16
N PRO A 4 -15.47 -13.60 -4.13
CA PRO A 4 -15.85 -13.11 -2.81
C PRO A 4 -16.17 -11.62 -2.90
N ASP A 5 -17.31 -11.20 -2.34
CA ASP A 5 -17.87 -9.84 -2.53
C ASP A 5 -16.92 -8.73 -2.06
N SER A 6 -16.19 -8.98 -0.97
CA SER A 6 -15.03 -8.22 -0.48
C SER A 6 -14.47 -8.92 0.76
N TYR A 7 -13.26 -8.60 1.17
CA TYR A 7 -12.69 -9.07 2.44
C TYR A 7 -12.10 -7.91 3.23
N THR A 8 -12.55 -7.76 4.48
CA THR A 8 -12.07 -6.72 5.40
C THR A 8 -11.39 -7.36 6.60
N PHE A 9 -10.24 -6.81 6.99
CA PHE A 9 -9.55 -7.19 8.23
C PHE A 9 -8.87 -5.96 8.86
N THR A 10 -8.61 -6.06 10.17
CA THR A 10 -8.02 -4.98 10.94
C THR A 10 -6.60 -5.34 11.36
N ILE A 11 -5.70 -4.38 11.20
CA ILE A 11 -4.33 -4.44 11.67
C ILE A 11 -4.22 -3.58 12.93
N PRO A 12 -4.12 -4.18 14.14
CA PRO A 12 -4.01 -3.43 15.37
C PRO A 12 -2.67 -2.70 15.49
N GLY A 13 -2.67 -1.62 16.26
CA GLY A 13 -1.52 -0.79 16.55
C GLY A 13 -1.35 0.39 15.61
N LYS A 14 -0.62 1.42 16.08
CA LYS A 14 -0.33 2.64 15.32
C LYS A 14 0.26 2.29 13.94
N PRO A 15 -0.28 2.85 12.84
CA PRO A 15 0.30 2.69 11.51
C PRO A 15 1.78 3.07 11.50
N LYS A 16 2.61 2.24 10.87
CA LYS A 16 4.05 2.46 10.75
C LYS A 16 4.40 2.58 9.27
N VAL A 17 5.09 3.66 8.92
CA VAL A 17 5.59 3.87 7.57
C VAL A 17 6.62 2.78 7.23
N LYS A 18 6.55 2.25 6.01
CA LYS A 18 7.53 1.28 5.51
C LYS A 18 8.89 1.96 5.38
N GLY A 19 9.92 1.40 6.03
CA GLY A 19 11.29 1.90 5.88
C GLY A 19 11.78 1.68 4.45
N ARG A 20 12.35 2.73 3.84
CA ARG A 20 13.01 2.60 2.52
C ARG A 20 14.26 1.70 2.65
N PRO A 21 14.59 0.90 1.62
CA PRO A 21 15.79 0.08 1.64
C PRO A 21 17.04 0.93 1.88
N ARG A 22 17.97 0.45 2.71
CA ARG A 22 19.22 1.15 3.02
C ARG A 22 20.37 0.46 2.30
N PHE A 23 21.28 1.25 1.73
CA PHE A 23 22.48 0.77 1.06
C PHE A 23 23.64 0.71 2.04
N THR A 24 24.35 -0.41 2.09
CA THR A 24 25.64 -0.50 2.77
C THR A 24 26.74 0.09 1.90
N LYS A 25 27.87 0.46 2.50
CA LYS A 25 29.08 0.89 1.75
C LYS A 25 29.57 -0.16 0.74
N SER A 26 29.19 -1.43 0.92
CA SER A 26 29.51 -2.55 0.04
C SER A 26 28.46 -2.82 -1.05
N GLY A 27 27.47 -1.94 -1.23
CA GLY A 27 26.43 -2.07 -2.26
C GLY A 27 25.34 -3.10 -1.96
N ARG A 28 25.29 -3.67 -0.75
CA ARG A 28 24.22 -4.58 -0.34
C ARG A 28 23.02 -3.76 0.16
N THR A 29 21.83 -4.12 -0.29
CA THR A 29 20.58 -3.53 0.16
C THR A 29 20.00 -4.36 1.30
N TYR A 30 19.67 -3.74 2.43
CA TYR A 30 18.93 -4.41 3.50
C TYR A 30 17.65 -3.69 3.86
N THR A 31 16.60 -4.46 4.10
CA THR A 31 15.35 -3.99 4.70
C THR A 31 15.55 -3.95 6.22
N PRO A 32 15.25 -2.83 6.90
CA PRO A 32 15.34 -2.75 8.35
C PRO A 32 14.50 -3.83 9.04
N LYS A 33 15.01 -4.38 10.15
CA LYS A 33 14.34 -5.45 10.93
C LYS A 33 12.87 -5.11 11.25
N ASN A 34 12.62 -3.89 11.72
CA ASN A 34 11.28 -3.41 12.07
C ASN A 34 10.27 -3.45 10.90
N THR A 35 10.74 -3.26 9.66
CA THR A 35 9.88 -3.35 8.48
C THR A 35 9.51 -4.80 8.18
N ARG A 36 10.46 -5.74 8.31
CA ARG A 36 10.20 -7.16 8.11
C ARG A 36 9.20 -7.71 9.14
N GLU A 37 9.42 -7.40 10.43
CA GLU A 37 8.53 -7.81 11.52
C GLU A 37 7.09 -7.29 11.32
N ARG A 38 6.97 -6.03 10.86
CA ARG A 38 5.66 -5.45 10.55
C ARG A 38 4.97 -6.16 9.40
N GLU A 39 5.70 -6.47 8.32
CA GLU A 39 5.16 -7.22 7.18
C GLU A 39 4.73 -8.64 7.57
N GLU A 40 5.53 -9.33 8.40
CA GLU A 40 5.19 -10.65 8.93
C GLU A 40 3.94 -10.62 9.82
N HIS A 41 3.81 -9.60 10.67
CA HIS A 41 2.62 -9.43 11.51
C HIS A 41 1.36 -9.16 10.67
N ILE A 42 1.44 -8.32 9.63
CA ILE A 42 0.30 -8.09 8.72
C ILE A 42 -0.09 -9.41 8.02
N LYS A 43 0.89 -10.18 7.54
CA LYS A 43 0.65 -11.48 6.91
C LYS A 43 -0.01 -12.48 7.87
N SER A 44 0.39 -12.50 9.14
CA SER A 44 -0.17 -13.45 10.11
C SER A 44 -1.63 -13.18 10.46
N LEU A 45 -2.05 -11.92 10.39
CA LEU A 45 -3.43 -11.47 10.61
C LEU A 45 -4.35 -11.75 9.42
N TYR A 46 -3.81 -11.81 8.20
CA TYR A 46 -4.61 -12.08 7.01
C TYR A 46 -5.08 -13.54 6.98
N LYS A 47 -6.40 -13.75 7.04
CA LYS A 47 -7.06 -15.07 6.91
C LYS A 47 -8.01 -15.15 5.71
N GLY A 48 -7.97 -14.14 4.85
CA GLY A 48 -8.84 -14.03 3.68
C GLY A 48 -8.41 -14.92 2.52
N PRO A 49 -9.23 -15.00 1.47
CA PRO A 49 -8.90 -15.73 0.25
C PRO A 49 -7.77 -15.03 -0.51
N LYS A 50 -7.11 -15.75 -1.42
CA LYS A 50 -6.30 -15.09 -2.46
C LYS A 50 -7.24 -14.57 -3.53
N PHE A 51 -7.20 -13.26 -3.81
CA PHE A 51 -7.96 -12.66 -4.91
C PHE A 51 -7.24 -12.89 -6.23
N GLU A 52 -8.01 -13.24 -7.27
CA GLU A 52 -7.52 -13.40 -8.64
C GLU A 52 -8.07 -12.27 -9.51
N GLY A 53 -7.20 -11.71 -10.36
CA GLY A 53 -7.53 -10.56 -11.20
C GLY A 53 -7.33 -9.22 -10.49
N PRO A 54 -7.82 -8.12 -11.10
CA PRO A 54 -7.71 -6.78 -10.54
C PRO A 54 -8.46 -6.66 -9.21
N VAL A 55 -7.89 -5.89 -8.30
CA VAL A 55 -8.47 -5.62 -6.97
C VAL A 55 -8.38 -4.14 -6.66
N GLU A 56 -9.37 -3.65 -5.92
CA GLU A 56 -9.30 -2.39 -5.20
C GLU A 56 -8.81 -2.67 -3.78
N LEU A 57 -7.82 -1.90 -3.33
CA LEU A 57 -7.28 -1.95 -1.97
C LEU A 57 -7.58 -0.61 -1.28
N HIS A 58 -8.46 -0.65 -0.28
CA HIS A 58 -8.78 0.52 0.53
C HIS A 58 -8.21 0.34 1.93
N CYS A 59 -7.42 1.32 2.38
CA CYS A 59 -6.80 1.33 3.71
C CYS A 59 -7.26 2.57 4.46
N LEU A 60 -7.97 2.38 5.58
CA LEU A 60 -8.32 3.45 6.51
C LEU A 60 -7.32 3.43 7.68
N LEU A 61 -6.54 4.50 7.82
CA LEU A 61 -5.53 4.63 8.85
C LEU A 61 -6.06 5.49 10.01
N THR A 62 -6.00 4.98 11.23
CA THR A 62 -6.32 5.74 12.46
C THR A 62 -5.09 5.81 13.37
N ALA A 63 -5.21 6.50 14.50
CA ALA A 63 -4.12 6.57 15.48
C ALA A 63 -3.76 5.20 16.08
N THR A 64 -4.69 4.25 16.09
CA THR A 64 -4.60 2.98 16.83
C THR A 64 -4.66 1.74 15.95
N GLU A 65 -5.11 1.85 14.70
CA GLU A 65 -5.28 0.70 13.81
C GLU A 65 -5.25 1.07 12.32
N THR A 66 -5.22 0.05 11.47
CA THR A 66 -5.47 0.18 10.03
C THR A 66 -6.54 -0.83 9.63
N VAL A 67 -7.66 -0.36 9.10
CA VAL A 67 -8.70 -1.21 8.52
C VAL A 67 -8.41 -1.36 7.03
N VAL A 68 -8.27 -2.60 6.57
CA VAL A 68 -7.95 -2.92 5.17
C VAL A 68 -9.12 -3.66 4.55
N THR A 69 -9.61 -3.15 3.43
CA THR A 69 -10.65 -3.79 2.61
C THR A 69 -10.09 -4.09 1.23
N ILE A 70 -10.25 -5.34 0.79
CA ILE A 70 -9.89 -5.80 -0.55
C ILE A 70 -11.18 -6.19 -1.28
N THR A 71 -11.41 -5.57 -2.43
CA THR A 71 -12.61 -5.80 -3.23
C THR A 71 -12.20 -6.24 -4.63
N PRO A 72 -12.81 -7.29 -5.22
CA PRO A 72 -12.59 -7.60 -6.63
C PRO A 72 -12.98 -6.39 -7.48
N PHE A 73 -12.12 -6.01 -8.40
CA PHE A 73 -12.34 -4.86 -9.27
C PHE A 73 -12.48 -5.33 -10.71
N ASP A 74 -13.52 -4.87 -11.39
CA ASP A 74 -13.69 -5.17 -12.80
C ASP A 74 -12.96 -4.09 -13.62
N ALA A 75 -11.78 -4.44 -14.13
CA ALA A 75 -10.99 -3.56 -14.97
C ALA A 75 -10.73 -4.22 -16.32
N GLU A 76 -10.82 -3.40 -17.37
CA GLU A 76 -10.28 -3.76 -18.67
C GLU A 76 -8.76 -3.93 -18.60
N LYS A 77 -8.18 -4.51 -19.65
CA LYS A 77 -6.74 -4.72 -19.73
C LYS A 77 -6.01 -3.38 -19.78
N CYS A 78 -5.54 -2.92 -18.62
CA CYS A 78 -4.73 -1.72 -18.52
C CYS A 78 -3.34 -1.92 -19.17
N PRO A 79 -2.91 -1.03 -20.09
CA PRO A 79 -1.60 -1.13 -20.74
C PRO A 79 -0.43 -0.76 -19.81
N LEU A 80 -0.71 -0.10 -18.68
CA LEU A 80 0.28 0.34 -17.72
C LEU A 80 0.87 -0.85 -16.94
N ARG A 81 2.20 -0.97 -16.97
CA ARG A 81 2.93 -2.10 -16.37
C ARG A 81 3.31 -1.90 -14.90
N GLY A 82 3.35 -0.66 -14.42
CA GLY A 82 3.73 -0.35 -13.04
C GLY A 82 2.61 -0.59 -12.03
N ASP A 83 3.00 -0.63 -10.75
CA ASP A 83 2.07 -0.65 -9.62
C ASP A 83 1.39 0.71 -9.47
N ALA A 84 0.11 0.74 -9.11
CA ALA A 84 -0.64 1.99 -8.93
C ALA A 84 0.05 2.92 -7.91
N THR A 85 0.60 2.36 -6.84
CA THR A 85 1.31 3.10 -5.79
C THR A 85 2.61 3.75 -6.29
N ASN A 86 3.32 3.13 -7.25
CA ASN A 86 4.54 3.72 -7.80
C ASN A 86 4.23 4.91 -8.71
N TYR A 87 3.14 4.84 -9.50
CA TYR A 87 2.67 5.99 -10.29
C TYR A 87 2.25 7.15 -9.39
N LEU A 88 1.47 6.86 -8.34
CA LEU A 88 1.06 7.87 -7.37
C LEU A 88 2.27 8.51 -6.68
N LYS A 89 3.25 7.71 -6.25
CA LYS A 89 4.44 8.24 -5.57
C LYS A 89 5.29 9.12 -6.50
N ALA A 90 5.34 8.82 -7.80
CA ALA A 90 6.03 9.69 -8.77
C ALA A 90 5.38 11.08 -8.87
N VAL A 91 4.04 11.16 -8.82
CA VAL A 91 3.32 12.43 -8.82
C VAL A 91 3.50 13.17 -7.48
N GLU A 92 3.40 12.44 -6.37
CA GLU A 92 3.62 12.97 -5.02
C GLU A 92 5.02 13.60 -4.88
N ASP A 93 6.06 12.85 -5.25
CA ASP A 93 7.44 13.32 -5.14
C ASP A 93 7.72 14.52 -6.06
N ALA A 94 7.09 14.59 -7.24
CA ALA A 94 7.28 15.69 -8.18
C ALA A 94 6.58 16.99 -7.76
N LEU A 95 5.47 16.89 -6.99
CA LEU A 95 4.69 18.04 -6.53
C LEU A 95 5.13 18.55 -5.15
N ASN A 96 5.94 17.79 -4.41
CA ASN A 96 6.46 18.19 -3.12
C ASN A 96 7.35 19.44 -3.22
N GLY A 97 7.04 20.47 -2.43
CA GLY A 97 7.67 21.80 -2.50
C GLY A 97 7.21 22.66 -3.69
N VAL A 98 6.32 22.15 -4.55
CA VAL A 98 5.78 22.88 -5.72
C VAL A 98 4.30 23.20 -5.54
N ALA A 99 3.48 22.20 -5.22
CA ALA A 99 2.04 22.35 -5.01
C ALA A 99 1.65 22.39 -3.51
N TYR A 100 2.53 21.89 -2.64
CA TYR A 100 2.40 21.87 -1.18
C TYR A 100 3.80 21.90 -0.56
N GLU A 101 3.89 22.33 0.69
CA GLU A 101 5.17 22.45 1.41
C GLU A 101 5.79 21.08 1.70
N ASP A 102 4.95 20.12 2.09
CA ASP A 102 5.38 18.78 2.51
C ASP A 102 4.33 17.72 2.12
N ASP A 103 4.77 16.54 1.68
CA ASP A 103 3.89 15.41 1.34
C ASP A 103 3.08 14.90 2.54
N LEU A 104 3.51 15.23 3.76
CA LEU A 104 2.73 15.07 5.01
C LEU A 104 1.37 15.79 4.98
N GLN A 105 1.17 16.78 4.11
CA GLN A 105 -0.11 17.46 3.94
C GLN A 105 -1.15 16.63 3.17
N ILE A 106 -0.77 15.48 2.60
CA ILE A 106 -1.67 14.62 1.83
C ILE A 106 -2.37 13.62 2.75
N TYR A 107 -3.62 13.92 3.12
CA TYR A 107 -4.43 13.05 4.00
C TYR A 107 -5.17 11.94 3.25
N ARG A 108 -5.39 12.10 1.95
CA ARG A 108 -6.10 11.13 1.10
C ARG A 108 -5.52 11.17 -0.30
N ILE A 109 -5.20 9.99 -0.83
CA ILE A 109 -4.77 9.79 -2.20
C ILE A 109 -5.59 8.66 -2.82
N ILE A 110 -6.04 8.87 -4.06
CA ILE A 110 -6.79 7.89 -4.83
C ILE A 110 -6.14 7.82 -6.20
N GLY A 111 -5.81 6.62 -6.65
CA GLY A 111 -5.28 6.37 -7.98
C GLY A 111 -5.91 5.13 -8.57
N GLU A 112 -6.33 5.24 -9.82
CA GLU A 112 -6.92 4.16 -10.59
C GLU A 112 -6.10 3.97 -11.87
N LYS A 113 -5.84 2.72 -12.23
CA LYS A 113 -5.25 2.37 -13.51
C LYS A 113 -6.38 2.04 -14.49
N LYS A 114 -6.40 2.68 -15.65
CA LYS A 114 -7.28 2.38 -16.77
C LYS A 114 -6.46 1.96 -17.98
#